data_AF-A0A8D6VBW1-F1
#
_entry.id   AF-A0A8D6VBW1-F1
#
_cell.length_a   1.000
_cell.length_b   1.000
_cell.length_c   1.000
_cell.angle_alpha   90.00
_cell.angle_beta   90.00
_cell.angle_gamma   90.00
#
_symmetry.space_group_name_H-M   'P 1'
#
loop_
_entity.id
_entity.type
_entity.pdbx_description
1 polymer ?
#
loop_
_entity_poly.entity_id
_entity_poly.type
_entity_poly.pdbx_seq_one_letter_code
_entity_poly.pdbx_strand_id
1 'polypeptide(L)'
;MQANCGLGLTEAELARLVSGLPDISAISPSALVSFPTRRLRGAAVVWMNNGWFLEKGIDLTAPSTYDRVADWLVNEFAFCVYGDRGHIADFDATKKEFYADRYGTTEGASPHGGSGRVGISGQFQVKGIGITPLVGSGAHVDHSHGALSLQEAILEAVYSEIAAREFPFGAIPVIAVLDTGFGEDLDGSGKHIRRALLIRPLAIRAAHAERAPLFLRSVRGFANSQKEDANRVRQISEAWSRGFDSRALASLDPLKFFISRVVQQIAFTNVHRFFPAVFFRQMSRYLVRLSTLEICMCCQTGEVQKSPAAR
;
A
#
# COMPACT_ATOMS: atom_id res chain seq x y z
N MET A 1 -36.18 3.03 22.08
CA MET A 1 -36.66 1.65 21.92
C MET A 1 -35.63 0.94 21.06
N GLN A 2 -34.95 -0.04 21.67
CA GLN A 2 -33.99 -1.01 21.10
C GLN A 2 -32.59 -0.53 20.68
N ALA A 3 -31.63 -1.39 21.03
CA ALA A 3 -30.21 -1.16 21.16
C ALA A 3 -29.47 -1.20 19.82
N ASN A 4 -28.50 -0.31 19.64
CA ASN A 4 -27.43 -0.47 18.65
C ASN A 4 -26.54 -1.64 19.09
N CYS A 5 -26.85 -2.85 18.64
CA CYS A 5 -25.94 -3.99 18.73
C CYS A 5 -24.73 -3.76 17.81
N GLY A 6 -23.62 -3.30 18.39
CA GLY A 6 -22.24 -3.78 18.15
C GLY A 6 -21.77 -4.13 16.73
N LEU A 7 -22.10 -3.36 15.70
CA LEU A 7 -21.57 -3.55 14.33
C LEU A 7 -20.15 -2.96 14.22
N GLY A 8 -19.15 -3.70 14.69
CA GLY A 8 -17.74 -3.38 14.42
C GLY A 8 -16.77 -3.76 15.53
N LEU A 9 -15.50 -3.44 15.31
CA LEU A 9 -14.46 -3.59 16.32
C LEU A 9 -14.66 -2.58 17.46
N THR A 10 -14.42 -3.01 18.69
CA THR A 10 -14.38 -2.13 19.87
C THR A 10 -13.18 -1.19 19.79
N GLU A 11 -13.22 -0.06 20.49
CA GLU A 11 -12.09 0.87 20.57
C GLU A 11 -10.81 0.20 21.08
N ALA A 12 -10.94 -0.71 22.05
CA ALA A 12 -9.82 -1.47 22.59
C ALA A 12 -9.21 -2.43 21.55
N GLU A 13 -10.04 -3.06 20.71
CA GLU A 13 -9.57 -3.88 19.59
C GLU A 13 -8.88 -3.04 18.52
N LEU A 14 -9.49 -1.92 18.13
CA LEU A 14 -8.90 -0.97 17.18
C LEU A 14 -7.55 -0.46 17.66
N ALA A 15 -7.44 -0.10 18.95
CA ALA A 15 -6.19 0.31 19.56
C ALA A 15 -5.12 -0.79 19.48
N ARG A 16 -5.47 -2.07 19.66
CA ARG A 16 -4.54 -3.18 19.48
C ARG A 16 -4.10 -3.34 18.02
N LEU A 17 -5.04 -3.20 17.08
CA LEU A 17 -4.74 -3.31 15.65
C LEU A 17 -3.71 -2.25 15.20
N VAL A 18 -3.88 -1.01 15.64
CA VAL A 18 -2.97 0.10 15.30
C VAL A 18 -1.74 0.18 16.20
N SER A 19 -1.73 -0.54 17.33
CA SER A 19 -0.61 -0.53 18.27
C SER A 19 0.68 -0.96 17.56
N GLY A 20 1.67 -0.08 17.68
CA GLY A 20 2.99 -0.25 17.08
C GLY A 20 3.07 0.18 15.62
N LEU A 21 1.96 0.40 14.89
CA LEU A 21 1.96 0.84 13.49
C LEU A 21 2.46 2.30 13.35
N PRO A 22 3.14 2.65 12.25
CA PRO A 22 3.63 4.01 12.08
C PRO A 22 2.49 4.96 11.74
N ASP A 23 2.66 6.23 12.10
CA ASP A 23 1.80 7.32 11.67
C ASP A 23 2.63 8.34 10.88
N ILE A 24 2.52 8.29 9.56
CA ILE A 24 3.27 9.20 8.69
C ILE A 24 2.81 10.66 8.81
N SER A 25 1.56 10.89 9.21
CA SER A 25 1.02 12.24 9.39
C SER A 25 1.66 12.92 10.60
N ALA A 26 1.95 12.15 11.65
CA ALA A 26 2.67 12.61 12.83
C ALA A 26 4.15 12.95 12.54
N ILE A 27 4.74 12.33 11.51
CA ILE A 27 6.12 12.57 11.11
C ILE A 27 6.23 13.75 10.14
N SER A 28 5.40 13.76 9.10
CA SER A 28 5.40 14.78 8.06
C SER A 28 3.99 14.98 7.51
N PRO A 29 3.31 16.08 7.88
CA PRO A 29 2.03 16.45 7.27
C PRO A 29 2.13 16.64 5.75
N SER A 30 3.29 17.13 5.28
CA SER A 30 3.60 17.28 3.84
C SER A 30 3.71 15.94 3.11
N ALA A 31 3.80 14.82 3.82
CA ALA A 31 3.86 13.49 3.21
C ALA A 31 2.50 13.00 2.73
N LEU A 32 1.37 13.64 3.06
CA LEU A 32 0.04 13.15 2.69
C LEU A 32 -0.69 14.12 1.77
N VAL A 33 -1.44 13.56 0.81
CA VAL A 33 -2.34 14.31 -0.07
C VAL A 33 -3.72 13.68 0.01
N SER A 34 -4.72 14.42 0.46
CA SER A 34 -6.09 13.90 0.52
C SER A 34 -6.72 13.78 -0.87
N PHE A 35 -7.64 12.83 -1.00
CA PHE A 35 -8.49 12.68 -2.17
C PHE A 35 -9.83 12.02 -1.82
N PRO A 36 -10.90 12.39 -2.55
CA PRO A 36 -12.22 11.86 -2.31
C PRO A 36 -12.39 10.46 -2.90
N THR A 37 -13.12 9.61 -2.17
CA THR A 37 -13.54 8.28 -2.62
C THR A 37 -15.02 8.08 -2.37
N ARG A 38 -15.60 7.04 -3.00
CA ARG A 38 -16.96 6.58 -2.72
C ARG A 38 -17.00 5.10 -2.40
N ARG A 39 -17.99 4.73 -1.59
CA ARG A 39 -18.19 3.34 -1.17
C ARG A 39 -18.67 2.48 -2.33
N LEU A 40 -18.15 1.26 -2.39
CA LEU A 40 -18.55 0.21 -3.30
C LEU A 40 -19.77 -0.54 -2.77
N ARG A 41 -20.75 -0.83 -3.64
CA ARG A 41 -21.97 -1.57 -3.27
C ARG A 41 -21.74 -3.07 -3.15
N GLY A 42 -20.94 -3.64 -4.04
CA GLY A 42 -20.76 -5.09 -4.18
C GLY A 42 -19.51 -5.65 -3.53
N ALA A 43 -18.82 -4.87 -2.70
CA ALA A 43 -17.56 -5.30 -2.12
C ALA A 43 -17.75 -6.39 -1.06
N ALA A 44 -16.90 -7.41 -1.11
CA ALA A 44 -16.98 -8.55 -0.21
C ALA A 44 -15.58 -9.03 0.20
N VAL A 45 -15.45 -9.52 1.43
CA VAL A 45 -14.20 -10.12 1.92
C VAL A 45 -13.96 -11.44 1.20
N VAL A 46 -12.78 -11.57 0.57
CA VAL A 46 -12.32 -12.82 -0.05
C VAL A 46 -11.40 -13.58 0.89
N TRP A 47 -10.58 -12.85 1.65
CA TRP A 47 -9.60 -13.45 2.56
C TRP A 47 -9.25 -12.50 3.70
N MET A 48 -8.99 -13.07 4.88
CA MET A 48 -8.46 -12.37 6.06
C MET A 48 -7.30 -13.15 6.67
N ASN A 49 -6.31 -12.41 7.16
CA ASN A 49 -5.12 -12.96 7.78
C ASN A 49 -5.35 -13.34 9.24
N ASN A 50 -5.81 -14.57 9.49
CA ASN A 50 -6.06 -15.06 10.85
C ASN A 50 -4.83 -14.94 11.76
N GLY A 51 -3.61 -15.20 11.25
CA GLY A 51 -2.38 -15.09 12.02
C GLY A 51 -2.15 -13.68 12.55
N TRP A 52 -2.30 -12.67 11.68
CA TRP A 52 -2.14 -11.26 12.06
C TRP A 52 -3.19 -10.81 13.08
N PHE A 53 -4.46 -11.18 12.89
CA PHE A 53 -5.53 -10.83 13.85
C PHE A 53 -5.31 -11.52 15.20
N LEU A 54 -4.89 -12.79 15.20
CA LEU A 54 -4.61 -13.55 16.42
C LEU A 54 -3.44 -12.94 17.21
N GLU A 55 -2.37 -12.50 16.53
CA GLU A 55 -1.26 -11.74 17.15
C GLU A 55 -1.76 -10.45 17.85
N LYS A 56 -2.88 -9.87 17.39
CA LYS A 56 -3.55 -8.71 18.00
C LYS A 56 -4.63 -9.07 19.02
N GLY A 57 -4.76 -10.35 19.35
CA GLY A 57 -5.75 -10.87 20.30
C GLY A 57 -7.17 -10.89 19.75
N ILE A 58 -7.34 -11.12 18.44
CA ILE A 58 -8.63 -11.29 17.77
C ILE A 58 -8.62 -12.65 17.06
N ASP A 59 -9.41 -13.60 17.56
CA ASP A 59 -9.51 -14.94 17.00
C ASP A 59 -10.63 -15.02 15.96
N LEU A 60 -10.27 -15.22 14.68
CA LEU A 60 -11.22 -15.30 13.58
C LEU A 60 -11.81 -16.70 13.38
N THR A 61 -11.46 -17.69 14.21
CA THR A 61 -12.04 -19.04 14.11
C THR A 61 -13.51 -19.08 14.54
N ALA A 62 -13.94 -18.15 15.41
CA ALA A 62 -15.32 -17.99 15.80
C ALA A 62 -16.11 -17.26 14.68
N PRO A 63 -17.20 -17.84 14.14
CA PRO A 63 -17.96 -17.23 13.03
C PRO A 63 -18.46 -15.81 13.33
N SER A 64 -18.96 -15.57 14.55
CA SER A 64 -19.42 -14.23 14.96
C SER A 64 -18.29 -13.19 14.98
N THR A 65 -17.06 -13.60 15.30
CA THR A 65 -15.90 -12.70 15.27
C THR A 65 -15.47 -12.45 13.83
N TYR A 66 -15.45 -13.50 13.02
CA TYR A 66 -15.17 -13.41 11.59
C TYR A 66 -16.10 -12.40 10.91
N ASP A 67 -17.41 -12.57 11.07
CA ASP A 67 -18.43 -11.72 10.43
C ASP A 67 -18.29 -10.25 10.86
N ARG A 68 -18.09 -10.00 12.16
CA ARG A 68 -17.90 -8.64 12.68
C ARG A 68 -16.63 -7.97 12.17
N VAL A 69 -15.54 -8.71 12.01
CA VAL A 69 -14.28 -8.19 11.45
C VAL A 69 -14.44 -7.95 9.95
N ALA A 70 -15.11 -8.86 9.24
CA ALA A 70 -15.43 -8.72 7.82
C ALA A 70 -16.29 -7.47 7.57
N ASP A 71 -17.33 -7.25 8.38
CA ASP A 71 -18.17 -6.05 8.33
C ASP A 71 -17.35 -4.78 8.58
N TRP A 72 -16.44 -4.80 9.57
CA TRP A 72 -15.55 -3.66 9.80
C TRP A 72 -14.66 -3.38 8.59
N LEU A 73 -14.04 -4.41 7.99
CA LEU A 73 -13.18 -4.25 6.82
C LEU A 73 -13.92 -3.65 5.63
N VAL A 74 -15.13 -4.14 5.33
CA VAL A 74 -15.96 -3.61 4.24
C VAL A 74 -16.37 -2.18 4.55
N ASN A 75 -16.89 -1.91 5.75
CA ASN A 75 -17.37 -0.57 6.12
C ASN A 75 -16.26 0.49 6.12
N GLU A 76 -15.03 0.10 6.47
CA GLU A 76 -13.88 1.00 6.62
C GLU A 76 -13.10 1.16 5.30
N PHE A 77 -12.96 0.09 4.50
CA PHE A 77 -12.01 0.05 3.38
C PHE A 77 -12.62 -0.20 2.00
N ALA A 78 -13.92 -0.55 1.87
CA ALA A 78 -14.56 -0.78 0.58
C ALA A 78 -14.90 0.53 -0.16
N PHE A 79 -13.89 1.33 -0.46
CA PHE A 79 -14.00 2.60 -1.17
C PHE A 79 -13.06 2.61 -2.37
N CYS A 80 -13.44 3.33 -3.42
CA CYS A 80 -12.61 3.59 -4.60
C CYS A 80 -12.75 5.04 -5.05
N VAL A 81 -11.78 5.53 -5.82
CA VAL A 81 -11.86 6.81 -6.52
C VAL A 81 -13.03 6.75 -7.51
N TYR A 82 -13.98 7.66 -7.31
CA TYR A 82 -15.25 7.66 -8.04
C TYR A 82 -15.09 8.18 -9.46
N GLY A 83 -15.82 7.56 -10.40
CA GLY A 83 -16.02 8.10 -11.74
C GLY A 83 -14.84 7.87 -12.70
N ASP A 84 -13.84 7.09 -12.30
CA ASP A 84 -12.63 6.89 -13.10
C ASP A 84 -12.93 6.19 -14.44
N ARG A 85 -13.99 5.37 -14.53
CA ARG A 85 -14.18 4.43 -15.65
C ARG A 85 -15.63 4.05 -15.97
N GLY A 86 -16.60 4.94 -15.71
CA GLY A 86 -18.01 4.69 -16.10
C GLY A 86 -18.79 3.71 -15.20
N HIS A 87 -18.17 3.16 -14.16
CA HIS A 87 -18.76 2.24 -13.18
C HIS A 87 -19.64 2.92 -12.11
N ILE A 88 -20.39 3.96 -12.47
CA ILE A 88 -21.14 4.79 -11.49
C ILE A 88 -22.13 3.96 -10.68
N ALA A 89 -22.76 2.96 -11.30
CA ALA A 89 -23.75 2.09 -10.66
C ALA A 89 -23.16 1.22 -9.53
N ASP A 90 -21.85 0.96 -9.56
CA ASP A 90 -21.15 0.13 -8.57
C ASP A 90 -20.88 0.87 -7.25
N PHE A 91 -21.17 2.17 -7.20
CA PHE A 91 -20.96 3.03 -6.04
C PHE A 91 -22.27 3.47 -5.40
N ASP A 92 -22.24 3.69 -4.08
CA ASP A 92 -23.29 4.41 -3.37
C ASP A 92 -22.93 5.89 -3.13
N ALA A 93 -23.78 6.60 -2.38
CA ALA A 93 -23.62 8.03 -2.12
C ALA A 93 -22.62 8.35 -0.99
N THR A 94 -22.20 7.36 -0.22
CA THR A 94 -21.27 7.49 0.92
C THR A 94 -19.90 7.89 0.41
N LYS A 95 -19.37 8.98 0.99
CA LYS A 95 -18.05 9.51 0.67
C LYS A 95 -17.12 9.32 1.86
N LYS A 96 -15.84 9.12 1.56
CA LYS A 96 -14.77 9.09 2.55
C LYS A 96 -13.52 9.70 1.94
N GLU A 97 -12.80 10.49 2.73
CA GLU A 97 -11.50 11.00 2.34
C GLU A 97 -10.43 9.93 2.64
N PHE A 98 -9.58 9.69 1.65
CA PHE A 98 -8.37 8.89 1.80
C PHE A 98 -7.15 9.77 1.53
N TYR A 99 -5.97 9.30 1.93
CA TYR A 99 -4.72 10.01 1.68
C TYR A 99 -3.77 9.19 0.82
N ALA A 100 -3.06 9.83 -0.09
CA ALA A 100 -1.95 9.22 -0.82
C ALA A 100 -0.64 9.72 -0.19
N ASP A 101 0.28 8.81 0.13
CA ASP A 101 1.60 9.17 0.63
C ASP A 101 2.53 9.61 -0.50
N ARG A 102 3.15 10.78 -0.32
CA ARG A 102 4.23 11.28 -1.14
C ARG A 102 5.49 10.50 -0.85
N TYR A 103 6.12 9.97 -1.88
CA TYR A 103 7.47 9.44 -1.81
C TYR A 103 8.18 9.67 -3.14
N GLY A 104 9.51 9.67 -3.09
CA GLY A 104 10.35 9.94 -4.25
C GLY A 104 10.80 8.71 -5.00
N THR A 105 11.37 8.98 -6.17
CA THR A 105 12.24 8.08 -6.90
C THR A 105 13.10 8.91 -7.83
N THR A 106 14.38 8.60 -7.90
CA THR A 106 15.30 9.16 -8.91
C THR A 106 15.57 8.16 -10.03
N GLU A 107 15.06 6.93 -9.92
CA GLU A 107 15.22 5.87 -10.90
C GLU A 107 14.15 5.92 -11.99
N GLY A 108 14.58 5.62 -13.24
CA GLY A 108 13.69 5.18 -14.32
C GLY A 108 12.70 6.18 -14.89
N ALA A 109 12.99 7.49 -14.89
CA ALA A 109 12.11 8.54 -15.41
C ALA A 109 10.67 8.51 -14.86
N SER A 110 10.45 7.87 -13.71
CA SER A 110 9.11 7.70 -13.14
C SER A 110 8.50 9.07 -12.84
N PRO A 111 7.35 9.40 -13.45
CA PRO A 111 6.73 10.71 -13.29
C PRO A 111 5.90 10.80 -12.01
N HIS A 112 5.85 9.76 -11.17
CA HIS A 112 4.99 9.69 -9.98
C HIS A 112 5.56 10.48 -8.79
N GLY A 113 4.66 11.08 -8.01
CA GLY A 113 4.99 11.83 -6.79
C GLY A 113 4.76 11.05 -5.49
N GLY A 114 4.52 9.75 -5.60
CA GLY A 114 4.20 8.84 -4.49
C GLY A 114 3.20 7.77 -4.91
N SER A 115 2.34 7.34 -3.97
CA SER A 115 1.40 6.24 -4.19
C SER A 115 0.39 6.55 -5.30
N GLY A 116 0.58 5.98 -6.49
CA GLY A 116 -0.33 6.15 -7.64
C GLY A 116 -1.66 5.41 -7.54
N ARG A 117 -1.74 4.35 -6.71
CA ARG A 117 -2.90 3.44 -6.59
C ARG A 117 -3.17 2.93 -5.18
N VAL A 118 -2.64 3.62 -4.17
CA VAL A 118 -2.78 3.24 -2.76
C VAL A 118 -3.37 4.42 -2.01
N GLY A 119 -4.45 4.15 -1.28
CA GLY A 119 -5.06 5.09 -0.34
C GLY A 119 -4.70 4.70 1.10
N ILE A 120 -4.67 5.68 1.98
CA ILE A 120 -4.41 5.54 3.40
C ILE A 120 -5.65 6.00 4.17
N SER A 121 -6.10 5.16 5.09
CA SER A 121 -7.11 5.48 6.12
C SER A 121 -6.54 5.09 7.48
N GLY A 122 -6.26 6.08 8.33
CA GLY A 122 -5.52 5.87 9.57
C GLY A 122 -4.13 5.26 9.31
N GLN A 123 -3.78 4.20 10.05
CA GLN A 123 -2.52 3.46 9.91
C GLN A 123 -2.62 2.27 8.95
N PHE A 124 -3.57 2.28 8.01
CA PHE A 124 -3.75 1.23 7.01
C PHE A 124 -3.64 1.76 5.58
N GLN A 125 -3.10 0.92 4.70
CA GLN A 125 -3.00 1.13 3.25
C GLN A 125 -4.00 0.22 2.53
N VAL A 126 -4.70 0.78 1.54
CA VAL A 126 -5.62 0.10 0.64
C VAL A 126 -5.08 0.24 -0.78
N LYS A 127 -4.57 -0.85 -1.35
CA LYS A 127 -4.04 -0.92 -2.71
C LYS A 127 -5.15 -1.34 -3.68
N GLY A 128 -5.19 -0.71 -4.86
CA GLY A 128 -6.24 -0.95 -5.87
C GLY A 128 -7.40 0.06 -5.79
N ILE A 129 -7.25 1.10 -4.96
CA ILE A 129 -8.28 2.11 -4.68
C ILE A 129 -8.66 2.99 -5.89
N GLY A 130 -7.91 2.93 -6.98
CA GLY A 130 -8.05 3.82 -8.14
C GLY A 130 -6.93 4.87 -8.23
N ILE A 131 -7.03 5.74 -9.24
CA ILE A 131 -5.99 6.73 -9.56
C ILE A 131 -5.93 7.82 -8.50
N THR A 132 -4.78 7.95 -7.86
CA THR A 132 -4.58 8.97 -6.81
C THR A 132 -4.07 10.30 -7.39
N PRO A 133 -4.05 11.38 -6.59
CA PRO A 133 -3.40 12.64 -6.94
C PRO A 133 -1.90 12.58 -7.28
N LEU A 134 -1.23 11.46 -7.02
CA LEU A 134 0.22 11.33 -7.15
C LEU A 134 0.65 10.60 -8.43
N VAL A 135 -0.29 10.27 -9.30
CA VAL A 135 0.00 9.84 -10.67
C VAL A 135 0.47 11.04 -11.50
N GLY A 136 1.66 10.94 -12.10
CA GLY A 136 2.25 12.00 -12.92
C GLY A 136 1.69 12.03 -14.34
N SER A 137 1.81 13.18 -15.01
CA SER A 137 1.23 13.44 -16.34
C SER A 137 1.85 12.67 -17.52
N GLY A 138 2.86 11.82 -17.27
CA GLY A 138 3.53 11.00 -18.29
C GLY A 138 3.57 9.50 -17.96
N ALA A 139 2.74 9.04 -17.01
CA ALA A 139 2.72 7.63 -16.63
C ALA A 139 2.07 6.77 -17.75
N HIS A 140 2.68 5.63 -18.09
CA HIS A 140 2.14 4.69 -19.09
C HIS A 140 0.76 4.17 -18.64
N VAL A 141 -0.12 3.88 -19.60
CA VAL A 141 -1.52 3.46 -19.36
C VAL A 141 -1.60 2.21 -18.47
N ASP A 142 -0.66 1.27 -18.67
CA ASP A 142 -0.59 -0.02 -17.95
C ASP A 142 -0.14 0.11 -16.48
N HIS A 143 0.35 1.28 -16.07
CA HIS A 143 0.77 1.56 -14.69
C HIS A 143 -0.02 2.70 -14.04
N SER A 144 -0.98 3.27 -14.78
CA SER A 144 -1.78 4.41 -14.36
C SER A 144 -3.25 4.08 -14.17
N HIS A 145 -3.67 2.82 -14.34
CA HIS A 145 -5.08 2.44 -14.23
C HIS A 145 -5.65 2.42 -12.80
N GLY A 146 -4.79 2.50 -11.77
CA GLY A 146 -5.22 2.64 -10.37
C GLY A 146 -5.82 1.37 -9.73
N ALA A 147 -6.17 0.37 -10.54
CA ALA A 147 -6.74 -0.90 -10.08
C ALA A 147 -5.69 -1.92 -9.66
N LEU A 148 -6.15 -2.96 -8.99
CA LEU A 148 -5.43 -4.18 -8.65
C LEU A 148 -6.36 -5.34 -9.02
N SER A 149 -5.86 -6.32 -9.76
CA SER A 149 -6.66 -7.51 -10.05
C SER A 149 -6.78 -8.39 -8.81
N LEU A 150 -7.87 -9.16 -8.71
CA LEU A 150 -8.06 -10.12 -7.63
C LEU A 150 -6.92 -11.16 -7.60
N GLN A 151 -6.45 -11.59 -8.77
CA GLN A 151 -5.33 -12.51 -8.89
C GLN A 151 -4.04 -11.91 -8.30
N GLU A 152 -3.69 -10.67 -8.64
CA GLU A 152 -2.52 -10.00 -8.07
C GLU A 152 -2.66 -9.82 -6.55
N ALA A 153 -3.85 -9.47 -6.06
CA ALA A 153 -4.10 -9.29 -4.63
C ALA A 153 -3.93 -10.59 -3.84
N ILE A 154 -4.45 -11.71 -4.35
CA ILE A 154 -4.28 -13.04 -3.75
C ILE A 154 -2.81 -13.43 -3.75
N LEU A 155 -2.10 -13.23 -4.86
CA LEU A 155 -0.68 -13.57 -4.95
C LEU A 155 0.15 -12.72 -3.97
N GLU A 156 -0.09 -11.42 -3.86
CA GLU A 156 0.58 -10.55 -2.88
C GLU A 156 0.29 -11.00 -1.44
N ALA A 157 -0.93 -11.44 -1.13
CA ALA A 157 -1.25 -12.02 0.18
C ALA A 157 -0.44 -13.28 0.47
N VAL A 158 -0.41 -14.24 -0.46
CA VAL A 158 0.37 -15.49 -0.32
C VAL A 158 1.86 -15.21 -0.14
N TYR A 159 2.45 -14.37 -1.00
CA TYR A 159 3.87 -14.04 -0.90
C TYR A 159 4.21 -13.24 0.36
N SER A 160 3.32 -12.36 0.82
CA SER A 160 3.51 -11.66 2.09
C SER A 160 3.59 -12.62 3.27
N GLU A 161 2.77 -13.67 3.27
CA GLU A 161 2.72 -14.66 4.34
C GLU A 161 3.93 -15.61 4.32
N ILE A 162 4.39 -15.99 3.13
CA ILE A 162 5.63 -16.76 2.97
C ILE A 162 6.80 -15.91 3.46
N ALA A 163 6.94 -14.69 2.95
CA ALA A 163 8.06 -13.83 3.32
C ALA A 163 8.01 -13.41 4.80
N ALA A 164 6.83 -13.23 5.40
CA ALA A 164 6.69 -12.99 6.83
C ALA A 164 7.28 -14.11 7.70
N ARG A 165 7.23 -15.37 7.22
CA ARG A 165 7.78 -16.54 7.92
C ARG A 165 9.23 -16.81 7.59
N GLU A 166 9.60 -16.69 6.32
CA GLU A 166 10.90 -17.16 5.83
C GLU A 166 11.98 -16.07 5.90
N PHE A 167 11.63 -14.81 5.67
CA PHE A 167 12.64 -13.76 5.53
C PHE A 167 13.23 -13.39 6.89
N PRO A 168 14.54 -13.07 6.99
CA PRO A 168 15.22 -12.77 8.24
C PRO A 168 14.50 -11.73 9.11
N PHE A 169 13.80 -10.80 8.48
CA PHE A 169 13.03 -9.76 9.16
C PHE A 169 11.57 -9.67 8.70
N GLY A 170 11.08 -10.72 8.06
CA GLY A 170 9.72 -10.85 7.56
C GLY A 170 9.39 -10.05 6.31
N ALA A 171 8.10 -9.87 6.06
CA ALA A 171 7.50 -8.94 5.10
C ALA A 171 6.31 -8.21 5.73
N ILE A 172 5.80 -7.18 5.05
CA ILE A 172 4.57 -6.51 5.48
C ILE A 172 3.40 -7.46 5.24
N PRO A 173 2.61 -7.78 6.28
CA PRO A 173 1.48 -8.67 6.11
C PRO A 173 0.40 -7.99 5.29
N VAL A 174 -0.25 -8.77 4.43
CA VAL A 174 -1.59 -8.43 3.96
C VAL A 174 -2.58 -8.81 5.06
N ILE A 175 -3.44 -7.88 5.44
CA ILE A 175 -4.47 -8.09 6.47
C ILE A 175 -5.71 -8.73 5.86
N ALA A 176 -6.12 -8.24 4.69
CA ALA A 176 -7.30 -8.71 4.00
C ALA A 176 -7.26 -8.42 2.50
N VAL A 177 -8.02 -9.22 1.75
CA VAL A 177 -8.33 -8.98 0.34
C VAL A 177 -9.85 -8.87 0.21
N LEU A 178 -10.32 -7.76 -0.36
CA LEU A 178 -11.71 -7.56 -0.73
C LEU A 178 -11.86 -7.68 -2.24
N ASP A 179 -12.89 -8.40 -2.70
CA ASP A 179 -13.38 -8.25 -4.06
C ASP A 179 -14.20 -6.96 -4.15
N THR A 180 -14.10 -6.23 -5.26
CA THR A 180 -14.87 -4.99 -5.43
C THR A 180 -16.31 -5.22 -5.91
N GLY A 181 -16.65 -6.44 -6.31
CA GLY A 181 -17.96 -6.80 -6.88
C GLY A 181 -18.09 -6.50 -8.38
N PHE A 182 -17.05 -5.95 -9.01
CA PHE A 182 -17.02 -5.66 -10.44
C PHE A 182 -15.62 -5.91 -11.01
N GLY A 183 -15.55 -6.11 -12.32
CA GLY A 183 -14.28 -6.15 -13.04
C GLY A 183 -14.18 -5.06 -14.08
N GLU A 184 -13.03 -4.99 -14.74
CA GLU A 184 -12.83 -4.14 -15.90
C GLU A 184 -11.81 -4.79 -16.84
N ASP A 185 -11.82 -4.37 -18.10
CA ASP A 185 -10.76 -4.70 -19.04
C ASP A 185 -9.55 -3.81 -18.73
N LEU A 186 -8.57 -4.38 -18.02
CA LEU A 186 -7.41 -3.63 -17.52
C LEU A 186 -6.34 -3.39 -18.59
N ASP A 187 -6.25 -4.30 -19.57
CA ASP A 187 -5.20 -4.37 -20.57
C ASP A 187 -5.73 -4.14 -22.00
N GLY A 188 -7.02 -3.83 -22.16
CA GLY A 188 -7.65 -3.60 -23.47
C GLY A 188 -7.81 -4.89 -24.29
N SER A 189 -7.65 -6.06 -23.65
CA SER A 189 -7.75 -7.37 -24.31
C SER A 189 -9.21 -7.82 -24.53
N GLY A 190 -10.18 -7.06 -24.03
CA GLY A 190 -11.59 -7.45 -23.93
C GLY A 190 -11.87 -8.41 -22.77
N LYS A 191 -10.84 -8.79 -21.99
CA LYS A 191 -10.99 -9.72 -20.87
C LYS A 191 -11.39 -8.97 -19.61
N HIS A 192 -12.56 -9.29 -19.08
CA HIS A 192 -13.02 -8.73 -17.82
C HIS A 192 -12.23 -9.32 -16.65
N ILE A 193 -11.38 -8.51 -16.02
CA ILE A 193 -10.57 -8.91 -14.87
C ILE A 193 -11.23 -8.38 -13.60
N ARG A 194 -11.54 -9.28 -12.67
CA ARG A 194 -12.07 -8.92 -11.35
C ARG A 194 -11.09 -8.02 -10.61
N ARG A 195 -11.59 -6.94 -10.03
CA ARG A 195 -10.80 -6.02 -9.23
C ARG A 195 -10.85 -6.40 -7.75
N ALA A 196 -9.81 -6.02 -7.04
CA ALA A 196 -9.71 -6.21 -5.62
C ALA A 196 -9.13 -4.98 -4.91
N LEU A 197 -9.41 -4.91 -3.62
CA LEU A 197 -8.74 -4.04 -2.67
C LEU A 197 -7.89 -4.89 -1.74
N LEU A 198 -6.61 -4.59 -1.65
CA LEU A 198 -5.69 -5.24 -0.73
C LEU A 198 -5.39 -4.31 0.43
N ILE A 199 -5.65 -4.78 1.65
CA ILE A 199 -5.51 -4.02 2.88
C ILE A 199 -4.27 -4.50 3.62
N ARG A 200 -3.41 -3.57 4.03
CA ARG A 200 -2.18 -3.85 4.79
C ARG A 200 -1.84 -2.71 5.74
N PRO A 201 -1.00 -2.92 6.76
CA PRO A 201 -0.53 -1.83 7.60
C PRO A 201 0.21 -0.75 6.79
N LEU A 202 0.11 0.50 7.22
CA LEU A 202 1.00 1.56 6.77
C LEU A 202 2.44 1.17 7.11
N ALA A 203 3.36 1.42 6.18
CA ALA A 203 4.77 1.32 6.51
C ALA A 203 5.59 2.36 5.74
N ILE A 204 6.59 2.88 6.45
CA ILE A 204 7.47 3.93 5.98
C ILE A 204 8.56 3.29 5.11
N ARG A 205 8.61 3.68 3.84
CA ARG A 205 9.65 3.34 2.86
C ARG A 205 10.87 4.26 2.94
N ALA A 206 12.01 3.78 2.45
CA ALA A 206 13.18 4.61 2.24
C ALA A 206 12.91 5.75 1.24
N ALA A 207 12.07 5.47 0.23
CA ALA A 207 11.59 6.46 -0.71
C ALA A 207 10.90 7.69 -0.07
N HIS A 208 10.43 7.61 1.18
CA HIS A 208 9.91 8.78 1.88
C HIS A 208 10.99 9.83 2.21
N ALA A 209 12.27 9.46 2.24
CA ALA A 209 13.39 10.41 2.34
C ALA A 209 13.99 10.75 0.97
N GLU A 210 13.52 10.16 -0.12
CA GLU A 210 13.97 10.49 -1.47
C GLU A 210 13.09 11.59 -2.07
N ARG A 211 13.69 12.49 -2.87
CA ARG A 211 12.98 13.56 -3.60
C ARG A 211 12.22 13.00 -4.81
N ALA A 212 11.16 13.69 -5.24
CA ALA A 212 10.41 13.41 -6.47
C ALA A 212 10.56 14.56 -7.50
N PRO A 213 11.78 14.84 -7.99
CA PRO A 213 12.04 16.04 -8.80
C PRO A 213 11.35 16.02 -10.17
N LEU A 214 11.03 14.82 -10.69
CA LEU A 214 10.37 14.64 -11.98
C LEU A 214 8.84 14.56 -11.87
N PHE A 215 8.28 14.63 -10.65
CA PHE A 215 6.83 14.66 -10.48
C PHE A 215 6.26 15.96 -11.03
N LEU A 216 5.58 15.84 -12.16
CA LEU A 216 4.77 16.87 -12.76
C LEU A 216 3.33 16.38 -12.79
N ARG A 217 2.41 17.20 -12.27
CA ARG A 217 0.98 16.91 -12.35
C ARG A 217 0.32 17.79 -13.40
N SER A 218 -0.59 17.22 -14.18
CA SER A 218 -1.41 17.92 -15.17
C SER A 218 -2.59 18.71 -14.57
N VAL A 219 -2.84 18.62 -13.25
CA VAL A 219 -4.03 19.18 -12.59
C VAL A 219 -3.72 20.49 -11.87
N ARG A 220 -4.59 21.51 -12.03
CA ARG A 220 -4.54 22.79 -11.30
C ARG A 220 -4.51 22.56 -9.78
N GLY A 221 -3.69 23.32 -9.06
CA GLY A 221 -3.59 23.27 -7.59
C GLY A 221 -2.35 22.56 -7.02
N PHE A 222 -1.50 21.96 -7.87
CA PHE A 222 -0.28 21.25 -7.45
C PHE A 222 1.02 22.04 -7.68
N ALA A 223 0.92 23.37 -7.84
CA ALA A 223 2.07 24.25 -8.06
C ALA A 223 3.12 24.18 -6.93
N ASN A 224 2.68 23.90 -5.69
CA ASN A 224 3.57 23.75 -4.53
C ASN A 224 4.11 22.33 -4.33
N SER A 225 3.87 21.39 -5.26
CA SER A 225 4.25 19.98 -5.10
C SER A 225 5.74 19.79 -4.80
N GLN A 226 6.63 20.55 -5.44
CA GLN A 226 8.07 20.49 -5.19
C GLN A 226 8.49 21.07 -3.83
N LYS A 227 7.75 22.07 -3.32
CA LYS A 227 7.96 22.61 -1.97
C LYS A 227 7.54 21.57 -0.92
N GLU A 228 6.36 20.97 -1.07
CA GLU A 228 5.88 19.91 -0.18
C GLU A 228 6.79 18.68 -0.23
N ASP A 229 7.32 18.34 -1.41
CA ASP A 229 8.32 17.29 -1.60
C ASP A 229 9.60 17.54 -0.79
N ALA A 230 10.15 18.77 -0.87
CA ALA A 230 11.33 19.15 -0.09
C ALA A 230 11.06 19.17 1.42
N ASN A 231 9.90 19.69 1.84
CA ASN A 231 9.49 19.70 3.25
C ASN A 231 9.35 18.29 3.82
N ARG A 232 8.69 17.39 3.08
CA ARG A 232 8.60 15.97 3.41
C ARG A 232 9.97 15.38 3.62
N VAL A 233 10.87 15.49 2.63
CA VAL A 233 12.19 14.86 2.70
C VAL A 233 12.97 15.36 3.90
N ARG A 234 12.93 16.68 4.17
CA ARG A 234 13.56 17.25 5.37
C ARG A 234 12.99 16.65 6.65
N GLN A 235 11.67 16.67 6.83
CA GLN A 235 11.00 16.17 8.05
C GLN A 235 11.23 14.68 8.28
N ILE A 236 11.11 13.87 7.22
CA ILE A 236 11.35 12.43 7.27
C ILE A 236 12.81 12.16 7.62
N SER A 237 13.76 12.86 7.00
CA SER A 237 15.20 12.71 7.29
C SER A 237 15.54 13.13 8.73
N GLU A 238 14.95 14.22 9.23
CA GLU A 238 15.10 14.66 10.63
C GLU A 238 14.52 13.64 11.63
N ALA A 239 13.41 13.00 11.28
CA ALA A 239 12.84 11.91 12.09
C ALA A 239 13.73 10.66 12.05
N TRP A 240 14.30 10.32 10.90
CA TRP A 240 15.24 9.20 10.75
C TRP A 240 16.49 9.37 11.58
N SER A 241 17.11 10.56 11.52
CA SER A 241 18.34 10.87 12.24
C SER A 241 18.17 10.85 13.75
N ARG A 242 16.95 11.12 14.26
CA ARG A 242 16.64 11.05 15.69
C ARG A 242 16.30 9.64 16.18
N GLY A 243 16.19 8.67 15.26
CA GLY A 243 15.62 7.36 15.53
C GLY A 243 14.10 7.46 15.67
N PHE A 244 13.36 6.68 14.90
CA PHE A 244 11.89 6.65 14.99
C PHE A 244 11.36 6.07 16.31
N ASP A 245 12.21 5.44 17.09
CA ASP A 245 11.93 5.02 18.46
C ASP A 245 13.24 5.04 19.27
N SER A 246 13.17 5.65 20.45
CA SER A 246 14.30 6.00 21.31
C SER A 246 14.89 4.81 22.10
N ARG A 247 14.38 3.59 21.90
CA ARG A 247 14.65 2.46 22.81
C ARG A 247 15.57 1.36 22.29
N ALA A 248 15.95 1.36 21.00
CA ALA A 248 16.74 0.26 20.42
C ALA A 248 18.07 0.65 19.72
N LEU A 249 18.38 1.94 19.59
CA LEU A 249 19.46 2.41 18.71
C LEU A 249 20.62 3.13 19.40
N ALA A 250 20.75 3.01 20.73
CA ALA A 250 21.78 3.73 21.48
C ALA A 250 23.23 3.40 21.08
N SER A 251 23.49 2.32 20.33
CA SER A 251 24.84 1.87 19.95
C SER A 251 25.16 1.86 18.45
N LEU A 252 24.18 2.06 17.56
CA LEU A 252 24.38 2.00 16.11
C LEU A 252 23.77 3.22 15.41
N ASP A 253 24.53 3.78 14.47
CA ASP A 253 24.04 4.74 13.48
C ASP A 253 22.78 4.17 12.79
N PRO A 254 21.62 4.87 12.86
CA PRO A 254 20.37 4.43 12.26
C PRO A 254 20.51 4.07 10.78
N LEU A 255 21.39 4.72 10.02
CA LEU A 255 21.61 4.40 8.62
C LEU A 255 22.36 3.07 8.45
N LYS A 256 23.37 2.80 9.28
CA LYS A 256 24.09 1.52 9.26
C LYS A 256 23.17 0.38 9.62
N PHE A 257 22.32 0.58 10.62
CA PHE A 257 21.30 -0.41 10.99
C PHE A 257 20.39 -0.71 9.79
N PHE A 258 19.89 0.32 9.09
CA PHE A 258 19.08 0.14 7.87
C PHE A 258 19.78 -0.66 6.79
N ILE A 259 20.98 -0.23 6.42
CA ILE A 259 21.73 -0.85 5.34
C ILE A 259 22.02 -2.31 5.69
N SER A 260 22.44 -2.61 6.91
CA SER A 260 22.72 -3.99 7.34
C SER A 260 21.52 -4.92 7.19
N ARG A 261 20.33 -4.38 7.46
CA ARG A 261 19.06 -5.06 7.43
C ARG A 261 18.57 -5.28 5.99
N VAL A 262 18.67 -4.27 5.13
CA VAL A 262 18.40 -4.38 3.68
C VAL A 262 19.33 -5.38 3.02
N VAL A 263 20.64 -5.32 3.32
CA VAL A 263 21.64 -6.23 2.75
C VAL A 263 21.33 -7.68 3.12
N GLN A 264 20.97 -7.95 4.37
CA GLN A 264 20.60 -9.30 4.81
C GLN A 264 19.34 -9.82 4.11
N GLN A 265 18.33 -8.97 3.90
CA GLN A 265 17.14 -9.35 3.12
C GLN A 265 17.49 -9.67 1.67
N ILE A 266 18.31 -8.83 1.02
CA ILE A 266 18.76 -9.06 -0.35
C ILE A 266 19.59 -10.35 -0.43
N ALA A 267 20.51 -10.56 0.50
CA ALA A 267 21.32 -11.78 0.55
C ALA A 267 20.44 -13.02 0.67
N PHE A 268 19.42 -13.00 1.54
CA PHE A 268 18.45 -14.07 1.68
C PHE A 268 17.72 -14.35 0.35
N THR A 269 17.20 -13.31 -0.31
CA THR A 269 16.51 -13.47 -1.60
C THR A 269 17.39 -14.14 -2.66
N ASN A 270 18.68 -13.78 -2.72
CA ASN A 270 19.62 -14.36 -3.67
C ASN A 270 19.93 -15.84 -3.36
N VAL A 271 20.20 -16.17 -2.10
CA VAL A 271 20.51 -17.54 -1.67
C VAL A 271 19.32 -18.48 -1.89
N HIS A 272 18.11 -18.02 -1.54
CA HIS A 272 16.89 -18.81 -1.66
C HIS A 272 16.21 -18.71 -3.02
N ARG A 273 16.83 -18.01 -4.00
CA ARG A 273 16.30 -17.80 -5.36
C ARG A 273 14.88 -17.22 -5.37
N PHE A 274 14.60 -16.40 -4.37
CA PHE A 274 13.39 -15.62 -4.33
C PHE A 274 13.64 -14.35 -5.13
N PHE A 275 13.22 -14.32 -6.40
CA PHE A 275 13.41 -13.16 -7.25
C PHE A 275 12.16 -12.27 -7.20
N PRO A 276 12.14 -11.19 -6.41
CA PRO A 276 11.08 -10.21 -6.57
C PRO A 276 11.24 -9.60 -7.97
N ALA A 277 10.16 -9.62 -8.74
CA ALA A 277 10.15 -9.12 -10.13
C ALA A 277 10.59 -7.65 -10.25
N VAL A 278 10.57 -6.89 -9.14
CA VAL A 278 10.89 -5.47 -9.09
C VAL A 278 11.63 -5.11 -7.78
N PHE A 279 12.94 -4.86 -7.84
CA PHE A 279 13.73 -4.26 -6.76
C PHE A 279 13.90 -2.75 -7.00
N PHE A 280 12.86 -1.95 -6.75
CA PHE A 280 13.02 -0.48 -6.66
C PHE A 280 13.31 -0.06 -5.21
N ARG A 281 14.05 1.04 -5.00
CA ARG A 281 14.26 1.63 -3.66
C ARG A 281 12.95 1.91 -2.90
N GLN A 282 11.86 2.12 -3.65
CA GLN A 282 10.48 2.21 -3.17
C GLN A 282 10.02 1.01 -2.33
N MET A 283 10.68 -0.14 -2.43
CA MET A 283 10.25 -1.40 -1.79
C MET A 283 10.98 -1.69 -0.47
N SER A 284 11.93 -0.84 -0.05
CA SER A 284 12.66 -0.97 1.22
C SER A 284 11.96 -0.17 2.33
N ARG A 285 11.58 -0.81 3.47
CA ARG A 285 10.76 -0.18 4.52
C ARG A 285 11.35 -0.29 5.93
N TYR A 286 10.99 0.65 6.82
CA TYR A 286 11.75 0.96 8.04
C TYR A 286 11.05 0.81 9.39
N LEU A 287 9.72 0.76 9.48
CA LEU A 287 8.98 0.44 10.71
C LEU A 287 7.67 -0.23 10.29
N VAL A 288 7.24 -1.41 10.78
CA VAL A 288 7.07 -1.86 12.19
C VAL A 288 7.44 -3.34 12.42
N ARG A 289 8.04 -3.98 11.42
CA ARG A 289 9.00 -5.06 11.61
C ARG A 289 10.22 -4.63 10.79
N LEU A 290 11.30 -4.31 11.50
CA LEU A 290 12.50 -3.62 11.02
C LEU A 290 13.03 -4.32 9.76
N SER A 291 13.01 -3.64 8.61
CA SER A 291 13.35 -4.09 7.25
C SER A 291 12.52 -5.20 6.64
N THR A 292 11.24 -4.94 6.45
CA THR A 292 10.37 -5.78 5.64
C THR A 292 10.42 -5.32 4.18
N LEU A 293 10.69 -6.25 3.26
CA LEU A 293 10.55 -5.99 1.81
C LEU A 293 9.07 -5.90 1.45
N GLU A 294 8.71 -4.94 0.60
CA GLU A 294 7.46 -5.04 -0.15
C GLU A 294 7.67 -6.09 -1.26
N ILE A 295 6.77 -7.07 -1.39
CA ILE A 295 6.74 -7.96 -2.55
C ILE A 295 5.57 -7.48 -3.41
N CYS A 296 5.89 -6.73 -4.47
CA CYS A 296 4.92 -6.33 -5.48
C CYS A 296 5.24 -7.14 -6.73
N MET A 297 4.43 -8.16 -7.00
CA MET A 297 4.42 -8.79 -8.31
C MET A 297 3.52 -7.96 -9.22
N CYS A 298 4.10 -7.04 -9.99
CA CYS A 298 3.50 -6.73 -11.28
C CYS A 298 4.01 -7.81 -12.23
N CYS A 299 3.09 -8.64 -12.76
CA CYS A 299 3.42 -9.53 -13.85
C CYS A 299 3.95 -8.68 -15.02
N GLN A 300 5.25 -8.73 -15.29
CA GLN A 300 5.70 -8.53 -16.66
C GLN A 300 5.24 -9.79 -17.41
N THR A 301 4.12 -9.68 -18.12
CA THR A 301 3.83 -10.62 -19.21
C THR A 301 5.02 -10.52 -20.16
N GLY A 302 5.79 -11.60 -20.26
CA GLY A 302 7.03 -11.62 -21.04
C GLY A 302 6.74 -11.34 -22.51
N GLU A 303 7.03 -10.12 -22.95
CA GLU A 303 7.34 -9.88 -24.35
C GLU A 303 8.79 -10.29 -24.58
N VAL A 304 8.94 -11.44 -25.23
CA VAL A 304 10.19 -11.84 -25.89
C VAL A 304 10.61 -10.68 -26.79
N GLN A 305 11.73 -10.02 -26.45
CA GLN A 305 12.38 -9.06 -27.33
C GLN A 305 12.62 -9.72 -28.70
N LYS A 306 11.79 -9.39 -29.69
CA LYS A 306 12.09 -9.70 -31.08
C LYS A 306 13.26 -8.79 -31.48
N SER A 307 14.41 -9.42 -31.68
CA SER A 307 15.57 -8.83 -32.36
C SER A 307 15.13 -8.11 -33.64
N PRO A 308 15.61 -6.89 -33.92
CA PRO A 308 15.32 -6.24 -35.17
C PRO A 308 16.04 -7.00 -36.29
N ALA A 309 15.26 -7.56 -37.19
CA ALA A 309 15.75 -8.14 -38.44
C ALA A 309 16.54 -7.07 -39.19
N ALA A 310 17.80 -7.39 -39.48
CA ALA A 310 18.64 -6.63 -40.38
C ALA A 310 17.94 -6.48 -41.76
N ARG A 311 17.88 -5.25 -42.23
CA ARG A 311 17.82 -4.90 -43.65
C ARG A 311 18.85 -3.81 -43.89
#